data_AF-A0A9E4GH82-F1
#
_entry.id   AF-A0A9E4GH82-F1
#
_cell.length_a   1.000
_cell.length_b   1.000
_cell.length_c   1.000
_cell.angle_alpha   90.00
_cell.angle_beta   90.00
_cell.angle_gamma   90.00
#
_symmetry.space_group_name_H-M   'P 1'
#
loop_
_entity.id
_entity.type
_entity.pdbx_description
1 polymer ?
#
loop_
_entity_poly.entity_id
_entity_poly.type
_entity_poly.pdbx_seq_one_letter_code
_entity_poly.pdbx_strand_id
1 'polypeptide(L)'
;MEVTILGHGSLMSGRGLAFSGTFAVRRAGIVALADCRRGFAKLSMYGNRFATDVELARLPLQGRRVSPHTDQADGTETLALSVSLDDGYRLMKREGYQPDAARQLARLGQRQDLGLADFLWRVQTEAGHDVVGYRRRLFELTGYTSPHYIPHPVRIDGDETALIFVAPGFDATGSEAVISVRQQTGVRGLMSAGQTWQRKPNDEQLSYMVSCLLGGVHGLRIDDLLPRPGDDARLITALCERLRPEITVELSRFRETVGLSAEQYGRAFGEPETLLRRSGLYDFVAGNLSPPA
;
A
#
# COMPACT_ATOMS: atom_id res chain seq x y z
N MET A 1 -13.55 -10.77 14.74
CA MET A 1 -13.25 -9.34 14.51
C MET A 1 -12.55 -9.22 13.17
N GLU A 2 -12.90 -8.19 12.41
CA GLU A 2 -12.29 -7.88 11.11
C GLU A 2 -11.40 -6.64 11.21
N VAL A 3 -10.51 -6.48 10.24
CA VAL A 3 -9.76 -5.26 10.03
C VAL A 3 -9.63 -5.01 8.53
N THR A 4 -9.77 -3.76 8.11
CA THR A 4 -9.50 -3.35 6.73
C THR A 4 -8.08 -2.80 6.62
N ILE A 5 -7.29 -3.34 5.71
CA ILE A 5 -5.93 -2.89 5.42
C ILE A 5 -5.88 -2.25 4.04
N LEU A 6 -5.25 -1.08 3.95
CA LEU A 6 -5.03 -0.33 2.72
C LEU A 6 -3.60 -0.60 2.21
N GLY A 7 -3.50 -1.32 1.11
CA GLY A 7 -2.25 -1.55 0.38
C GLY A 7 -1.95 -0.39 -0.58
N HIS A 8 -0.71 0.12 -0.54
CA HIS A 8 -0.23 1.22 -1.40
C HIS A 8 1.06 0.87 -2.16
N GLY A 9 1.37 -0.42 -2.29
CA GLY A 9 2.59 -0.89 -2.92
C GLY A 9 2.40 -2.27 -3.51
N SER A 10 3.35 -3.17 -3.27
CA SER A 10 3.20 -4.58 -3.65
C SER A 10 1.93 -5.24 -3.06
N LEU A 11 1.37 -4.74 -1.96
CA LEU A 11 0.09 -5.22 -1.43
C LEU A 11 -1.11 -4.97 -2.37
N MET A 12 -0.95 -4.16 -3.42
CA MET A 12 -2.02 -3.88 -4.38
C MET A 12 -2.19 -4.97 -5.44
N SER A 13 -1.28 -5.95 -5.51
CA SER A 13 -1.30 -7.02 -6.51
C SER A 13 -1.36 -8.39 -5.84
N GLY A 14 -1.97 -9.35 -6.53
CA GLY A 14 -1.93 -10.77 -6.23
C GLY A 14 -0.50 -11.29 -6.22
N ARG A 15 0.35 -10.83 -7.15
CA ARG A 15 1.79 -11.14 -7.13
C ARG A 15 2.44 -10.78 -5.81
N GLY A 16 2.21 -9.55 -5.36
CA GLY A 16 2.78 -9.10 -4.10
C GLY A 16 2.11 -9.77 -2.90
N LEU A 17 0.79 -9.95 -2.90
CA LEU A 17 0.06 -10.58 -1.79
C LEU A 17 0.46 -12.05 -1.58
N ALA A 18 0.76 -12.79 -2.65
CA ALA A 18 1.11 -14.21 -2.60
C ALA A 18 2.30 -14.52 -1.68
N PHE A 19 3.24 -13.58 -1.50
CA PHE A 19 4.35 -13.71 -0.55
C PHE A 19 3.91 -13.92 0.90
N SER A 20 2.69 -13.50 1.23
CA SER A 20 2.12 -13.63 2.56
C SER A 20 1.22 -14.84 2.70
N GLY A 21 1.06 -15.65 1.65
CA GLY A 21 0.15 -16.80 1.56
C GLY A 21 -1.27 -16.39 1.15
N THR A 22 -2.20 -17.35 1.19
CA THR A 22 -3.61 -17.11 0.89
C THR A 22 -4.34 -16.46 2.07
N PHE A 23 -5.37 -15.68 1.75
CA PHE A 23 -6.22 -14.96 2.68
C PHE A 23 -7.69 -15.22 2.35
N ALA A 24 -8.54 -15.19 3.37
CA ALA A 24 -9.99 -15.18 3.19
C ALA A 24 -10.49 -13.73 3.25
N VAL A 25 -10.36 -12.99 2.15
CA VAL A 25 -10.85 -11.61 2.08
C VAL A 25 -12.37 -11.60 2.03
N ARG A 26 -12.99 -10.85 2.94
CA ARG A 26 -14.45 -10.72 3.04
C ARG A 26 -15.00 -9.61 2.15
N ARG A 27 -14.26 -8.50 2.07
CA ARG A 27 -14.57 -7.35 1.20
C ARG A 27 -13.28 -6.83 0.59
N ALA A 28 -13.32 -6.49 -0.69
CA ALA A 28 -12.23 -5.81 -1.38
C ALA A 28 -12.78 -4.58 -2.12
N GLY A 29 -11.92 -3.62 -2.40
CA GLY A 29 -12.28 -2.45 -3.20
C GLY A 29 -11.14 -1.45 -3.27
N ILE A 30 -11.43 -0.28 -3.85
CA ILE A 30 -10.47 0.80 -4.01
C ILE A 30 -10.86 1.94 -3.06
N VAL A 31 -9.86 2.51 -2.39
CA VAL A 31 -10.02 3.72 -1.56
C VAL A 31 -9.03 4.77 -2.05
N ALA A 32 -9.55 5.95 -2.42
CA ALA A 32 -8.72 7.12 -2.74
C ALA A 32 -8.48 7.94 -1.48
N LEU A 33 -7.21 8.14 -1.14
CA LEU A 33 -6.76 8.89 0.03
C LEU A 33 -6.52 10.36 -0.33
N ALA A 34 -7.08 11.25 0.48
CA ALA A 34 -6.82 12.68 0.40
C ALA A 34 -5.51 13.04 1.11
N ASP A 35 -4.95 14.20 0.74
CA ASP A 35 -3.81 14.84 1.41
C ASP A 35 -2.59 13.92 1.60
N CYS A 36 -2.33 13.04 0.63
CA CYS A 36 -1.14 12.22 0.61
C CYS A 36 -0.66 11.93 -0.80
N ARG A 37 0.61 11.55 -0.90
CA ARG A 37 1.25 11.14 -2.16
C ARG A 37 1.91 9.79 -1.97
N ARG A 38 1.94 8.98 -3.01
CA ARG A 38 2.67 7.72 -3.03
C ARG A 38 3.89 7.79 -3.95
N GLY A 39 4.91 7.03 -3.58
CA GLY A 39 6.17 6.89 -4.33
C GLY A 39 7.11 5.93 -3.61
N PHE A 40 8.35 5.81 -4.06
CA PHE A 40 9.36 4.96 -3.41
C PHE A 40 10.13 5.75 -2.36
N ALA A 41 10.19 5.28 -1.11
CA ALA A 41 10.70 6.14 -0.04
C ALA A 41 11.58 5.47 1.01
N LYS A 42 11.78 4.14 0.96
CA LYS A 42 12.68 3.47 1.91
C LYS A 42 13.26 2.19 1.35
N LEU A 43 14.38 1.74 1.89
CA LEU A 43 14.84 0.38 1.59
C LEU A 43 13.84 -0.65 2.14
N SER A 44 13.62 -1.68 1.33
CA SER A 44 12.79 -2.81 1.73
C SER A 44 13.48 -3.62 2.83
N MET A 45 12.68 -4.24 3.69
CA MET A 45 13.15 -5.30 4.57
C MET A 45 13.44 -6.60 3.81
N TYR A 46 12.95 -6.70 2.57
CA TYR A 46 13.09 -7.86 1.71
C TYR A 46 13.89 -7.48 0.47
N GLY A 47 15.18 -7.79 0.50
CA GLY A 47 16.06 -7.63 -0.65
C GLY A 47 16.57 -6.20 -0.89
N ASN A 48 17.36 -6.06 -1.95
CA ASN A 48 18.12 -4.88 -2.30
C ASN A 48 17.32 -3.92 -3.20
N ARG A 49 16.26 -3.34 -2.66
CA ARG A 49 15.33 -2.47 -3.39
C ARG A 49 14.68 -1.41 -2.50
N PHE A 50 14.13 -0.37 -3.11
CA PHE A 50 13.27 0.60 -2.45
C PHE A 50 11.80 0.12 -2.49
N ALA A 51 11.14 0.19 -1.34
CA ALA A 51 9.72 -0.04 -1.15
C ALA A 51 8.92 1.27 -1.30
N THR A 52 7.64 1.14 -1.66
CA THR A 52 6.72 2.28 -1.72
C THR A 52 6.37 2.79 -0.33
N ASP A 53 5.99 4.05 -0.23
CA ASP A 53 5.48 4.66 0.99
C ASP A 53 4.44 5.71 0.61
N VAL A 54 3.71 6.18 1.61
CA VAL A 54 2.81 7.32 1.49
C VAL A 54 3.36 8.47 2.31
N GLU A 55 3.61 9.60 1.66
CA GLU A 55 3.97 10.86 2.31
C GLU A 55 2.70 11.63 2.66
N LEU A 56 2.56 11.98 3.94
CA LEU A 56 1.37 12.60 4.50
C LEU A 56 1.51 14.12 4.40
N ALA A 57 0.58 14.79 3.72
CA ALA A 57 0.52 16.25 3.69
C ALA A 57 -0.32 16.81 4.85
N ARG A 58 -1.37 16.10 5.25
CA ARG A 58 -2.27 16.51 6.35
C ARG A 58 -2.76 15.31 7.14
N LEU A 59 -3.06 15.54 8.43
CA LEU A 59 -3.76 14.62 9.30
C LEU A 59 -5.05 15.25 9.85
N PRO A 60 -6.06 14.43 10.20
CA PRO A 60 -6.09 12.97 10.05
C PRO A 60 -6.19 12.52 8.59
N LEU A 61 -5.77 11.28 8.31
CA LEU A 61 -5.94 10.70 6.98
C LEU A 61 -7.41 10.38 6.72
N GLN A 62 -7.88 10.83 5.57
CA GLN A 62 -9.24 10.57 5.09
C GLN A 62 -9.17 9.90 3.72
N GLY A 63 -10.13 9.02 3.47
CA GLY A 63 -10.30 8.36 2.19
C GLY A 63 -11.75 8.29 1.79
N ARG A 64 -11.97 8.03 0.50
CA ARG A 64 -13.29 7.76 -0.07
C ARG A 64 -13.28 6.46 -0.84
N ARG A 65 -14.38 5.72 -0.79
CA ARG A 65 -14.55 4.55 -1.66
C ARG A 65 -14.63 5.00 -3.11
N VAL A 66 -13.96 4.25 -3.97
CA VAL A 66 -13.95 4.47 -5.41
C VAL A 66 -14.76 3.38 -6.07
N SER A 67 -15.77 3.78 -6.84
CA SER A 67 -16.57 2.85 -7.63
C SER A 67 -15.79 2.40 -8.87
N PRO A 68 -15.97 1.15 -9.34
CA PRO A 68 -15.47 0.68 -10.63
C PRO A 68 -15.70 1.63 -11.82
N HIS A 69 -16.78 2.42 -11.76
CA HIS A 69 -17.19 3.35 -12.82
C HIS A 69 -16.72 4.79 -12.61
N THR A 70 -15.90 5.05 -11.59
CA THR A 70 -15.36 6.38 -11.33
C THR A 70 -14.15 6.62 -12.24
N ASP A 71 -14.32 7.45 -13.28
CA ASP A 71 -13.25 7.79 -14.23
C ASP A 71 -12.05 8.46 -13.56
N GLN A 72 -12.30 9.40 -12.64
CA GLN A 72 -11.26 10.07 -11.88
C GLN A 72 -11.63 10.19 -10.41
N ALA A 73 -10.77 9.63 -9.57
CA ALA A 73 -10.76 9.94 -8.16
C ALA A 73 -9.59 10.87 -7.83
N ASP A 74 -9.88 12.01 -7.21
CA ASP A 74 -8.87 12.80 -6.51
C ASP A 74 -8.24 11.98 -5.38
N GLY A 75 -6.90 12.02 -5.31
CA GLY A 75 -6.13 11.39 -4.24
C GLY A 75 -5.28 10.20 -4.69
N THR A 76 -4.59 9.60 -3.72
CA THR A 76 -3.78 8.38 -3.92
C THR A 76 -4.66 7.15 -3.77
N GLU A 77 -4.82 6.34 -4.82
CA GLU A 77 -5.62 5.12 -4.75
C GLU A 77 -4.89 3.95 -4.09
N THR A 78 -5.60 3.24 -3.21
CA THR A 78 -5.12 2.10 -2.44
C THR A 78 -6.06 0.92 -2.55
N LEU A 79 -5.53 -0.29 -2.38
CA LEU A 79 -6.32 -1.50 -2.34
C LEU A 79 -6.81 -1.72 -0.90
N ALA A 80 -8.13 -1.70 -0.70
CA ALA A 80 -8.73 -2.02 0.59
C ALA A 80 -9.07 -3.51 0.67
N LEU A 81 -8.56 -4.19 1.69
CA LEU A 81 -8.85 -5.60 1.97
C LEU A 81 -9.38 -5.74 3.40
N SER A 82 -10.65 -6.11 3.55
CA SER A 82 -11.26 -6.48 4.83
C SER A 82 -11.01 -7.96 5.09
N VAL A 83 -10.22 -8.25 6.12
CA VAL A 83 -9.75 -9.60 6.47
C VAL A 83 -10.08 -9.94 7.92
N SER A 84 -9.97 -11.23 8.25
CA SER A 84 -9.93 -11.65 9.64
C SER A 84 -8.76 -10.96 10.37
N LEU A 85 -8.90 -10.75 11.67
CA LEU A 85 -7.84 -10.12 12.46
C LEU A 85 -6.52 -10.94 12.43
N ASP A 86 -6.60 -12.27 12.33
CA ASP A 86 -5.43 -13.15 12.22
C ASP A 86 -4.68 -12.97 10.88
N ASP A 87 -5.41 -12.86 9.77
CA ASP A 87 -4.83 -12.50 8.48
C ASP A 87 -4.28 -11.07 8.48
N GLY A 88 -4.95 -10.15 9.19
CA GLY A 88 -4.45 -8.81 9.45
C GLY A 88 -3.08 -8.81 10.13
N TYR A 89 -2.87 -9.68 11.13
CA TYR A 89 -1.56 -9.81 11.77
C TYR A 89 -0.48 -10.36 10.84
N ARG A 90 -0.82 -11.25 9.90
CA ARG A 90 0.12 -11.73 8.87
C ARG A 90 0.56 -10.61 7.95
N LEU A 91 -0.37 -9.75 7.53
CA LEU A 91 -0.07 -8.56 6.72
C LEU A 91 0.76 -7.53 7.51
N MET A 92 0.44 -7.28 8.78
CA MET A 92 1.24 -6.42 9.67
C MET A 92 2.68 -6.92 9.80
N LYS A 93 2.87 -8.23 9.99
CA LYS A 93 4.21 -8.85 10.07
C LYS A 93 5.01 -8.59 8.79
N ARG A 94 4.36 -8.70 7.64
CA ARG A 94 4.96 -8.46 6.33
C ARG A 94 5.35 -6.98 6.14
N GLU A 95 4.60 -6.05 6.73
CA GLU A 95 4.99 -4.63 6.78
C GLU A 95 6.02 -4.33 7.89
N GLY A 96 6.54 -5.35 8.57
CA GLY A 96 7.57 -5.21 9.59
C GLY A 96 7.05 -4.68 10.93
N TYR A 97 5.74 -4.80 11.19
CA TYR A 97 5.15 -4.50 12.49
C TYR A 97 4.87 -5.80 13.26
N GLN A 98 5.27 -5.88 14.53
CA GLN A 98 5.17 -7.13 15.29
C GLN A 98 3.70 -7.55 15.57
N PRO A 99 3.34 -8.82 15.28
CA PRO A 99 2.01 -9.34 15.57
C PRO A 99 1.57 -9.23 17.03
N ASP A 100 2.49 -9.41 17.98
CA ASP A 100 2.15 -9.37 19.41
C ASP A 100 1.78 -7.96 19.87
N ALA A 101 2.48 -6.94 19.37
CA ALA A 101 2.12 -5.53 19.59
C ALA A 101 0.73 -5.22 18.99
N ALA A 102 0.45 -5.70 17.77
CA ALA A 102 -0.86 -5.55 17.16
C ALA A 102 -1.98 -6.26 17.94
N ARG A 103 -1.71 -7.47 18.46
CA ARG A 103 -2.63 -8.21 19.33
C ARG A 103 -2.92 -7.48 20.63
N GLN A 104 -1.91 -6.86 21.22
CA GLN A 104 -2.07 -6.03 22.41
C GLN A 104 -2.97 -4.82 22.15
N LEU A 105 -2.76 -4.11 21.04
CA LEU A 105 -3.61 -3.00 20.61
C LEU A 105 -5.06 -3.46 20.35
N ALA A 106 -5.25 -4.61 19.70
CA ALA A 106 -6.58 -5.15 19.46
C ALA A 106 -7.30 -5.52 20.77
N ARG A 107 -6.60 -6.11 21.75
CA ARG A 107 -7.14 -6.40 23.08
C ARG A 107 -7.50 -5.11 23.85
N LEU A 108 -6.69 -4.06 23.71
CA LEU A 108 -6.97 -2.74 24.30
C LEU A 108 -8.23 -2.11 23.69
N GLY A 109 -8.43 -2.25 22.38
CA GLY A 109 -9.65 -1.84 21.69
C GLY A 109 -10.87 -2.64 22.13
N GLN A 110 -10.75 -3.97 22.20
CA GLN A 110 -11.83 -4.86 22.63
C GLN A 110 -12.33 -4.57 24.04
N ARG A 111 -11.44 -4.22 24.98
CA ARG A 111 -11.84 -3.80 26.34
C ARG A 111 -12.70 -2.54 26.37
N GLN A 112 -12.84 -1.85 25.24
CA GLN A 112 -13.55 -0.59 25.07
C GLN A 112 -14.58 -0.70 23.95
N ASP A 113 -14.95 -1.93 23.58
CA ASP A 113 -15.91 -2.24 22.52
C ASP A 113 -15.55 -1.65 21.14
N LEU A 114 -14.25 -1.49 20.86
CA LEU A 114 -13.73 -1.01 19.59
C LEU A 114 -13.00 -2.10 18.81
N GLY A 115 -13.13 -2.04 17.48
CA GLY A 115 -12.23 -2.74 16.56
C GLY A 115 -10.82 -2.17 16.63
N LEU A 116 -9.82 -2.91 16.13
CA LEU A 116 -8.43 -2.44 16.13
C LEU A 116 -8.28 -1.10 15.41
N ALA A 117 -8.89 -0.93 14.23
CA ALA A 117 -8.77 0.30 13.46
C ALA A 117 -9.40 1.49 14.19
N ASP A 118 -10.62 1.35 14.72
CA ASP A 118 -11.30 2.41 15.47
C ASP A 118 -10.57 2.77 16.76
N PHE A 119 -9.99 1.78 17.46
CA PHE A 119 -9.14 2.04 18.61
C PHE A 119 -7.92 2.88 18.23
N LEU A 120 -7.24 2.56 17.12
CA LEU A 120 -6.12 3.35 16.64
C LEU A 120 -6.54 4.75 16.20
N TRP A 121 -7.71 4.92 15.59
CA TRP A 121 -8.28 6.24 15.28
C TRP A 121 -8.49 7.08 16.53
N ARG A 122 -9.04 6.48 17.58
CA ARG A 122 -9.22 7.17 18.86
C ARG A 122 -7.89 7.60 19.46
N VAL A 123 -6.88 6.72 19.48
CA VAL A 123 -5.53 7.06 19.94
C VAL A 123 -4.93 8.22 19.12
N GLN A 124 -5.13 8.24 17.80
CA GLN A 124 -4.67 9.35 16.95
C GLN A 124 -5.41 10.66 17.26
N THR A 125 -6.71 10.58 17.56
CA THR A 125 -7.53 11.73 17.94
C THR A 125 -7.13 12.29 19.30
N GLU A 126 -6.89 11.42 20.29
CA GLU A 126 -6.38 11.78 21.62
C GLU A 126 -5.01 12.47 21.53
N ALA A 127 -4.18 12.09 20.56
CA ALA A 127 -2.90 12.74 20.25
C ALA A 127 -3.05 14.04 19.44
N GLY A 128 -4.26 14.56 19.25
CA GLY A 128 -4.51 15.78 18.48
C GLY A 128 -4.13 15.66 17.00
N HIS A 129 -4.10 14.44 16.47
CA HIS A 129 -3.60 14.10 15.14
C HIS A 129 -2.12 14.46 14.90
N ASP A 130 -1.33 14.64 15.95
CA ASP A 130 0.13 14.71 15.86
C ASP A 130 0.71 13.33 15.57
N VAL A 131 1.47 13.21 14.48
CA VAL A 131 2.06 11.94 14.03
C VAL A 131 3.07 11.41 15.05
N VAL A 132 3.84 12.29 15.69
CA VAL A 132 4.89 11.92 16.64
C VAL A 132 4.27 11.48 17.96
N GLY A 133 3.33 12.28 18.49
CA GLY A 133 2.55 11.98 19.67
C GLY A 133 1.77 10.67 19.54
N TYR A 134 1.14 10.44 18.39
CA TYR A 134 0.48 9.16 18.09
C TYR A 134 1.44 7.97 18.20
N ARG A 135 2.61 8.04 17.56
CA ARG A 135 3.59 6.94 17.56
C ARG A 135 4.18 6.70 18.95
N ARG A 136 4.48 7.77 19.71
CA ARG A 136 4.89 7.66 21.12
C ARG A 136 3.82 6.96 21.94
N ARG A 137 2.55 7.32 21.74
CA ARG A 137 1.44 6.69 22.44
C ARG A 137 1.30 5.20 22.09
N LEU A 138 1.48 4.81 20.83
CA LEU A 138 1.52 3.38 20.45
C LEU A 138 2.66 2.64 21.15
N PHE A 139 3.84 3.27 21.21
CA PHE A 139 5.00 2.70 21.90
C PHE A 139 4.74 2.53 23.40
N GLU A 140 4.16 3.52 24.08
CA GLU A 140 3.76 3.40 25.50
C GLU A 140 2.78 2.26 25.73
N LEU A 141 1.82 2.06 24.82
CA LEU A 141 0.78 1.05 24.96
C LEU A 141 1.28 -0.37 24.72
N THR A 142 2.37 -0.56 23.98
CA THR A 142 2.82 -1.88 23.48
C THR A 142 4.26 -2.24 23.83
N GLY A 143 5.08 -1.26 24.23
CA GLY A 143 6.53 -1.41 24.33
C GLY A 143 7.24 -1.61 22.98
N TYR A 144 6.54 -1.44 21.85
CA TYR A 144 7.07 -1.74 20.51
C TYR A 144 6.84 -0.62 19.51
N THR A 145 7.81 -0.42 18.63
CA THR A 145 7.67 0.35 17.40
C THR A 145 8.48 -0.29 16.26
N SER A 146 8.22 0.09 15.03
CA SER A 146 8.89 -0.45 13.85
C SER A 146 9.79 0.59 13.18
N PRO A 147 11.02 0.22 12.76
CA PRO A 147 11.83 1.08 11.90
C PRO A 147 11.33 1.10 10.44
N HIS A 148 10.41 0.21 10.06
CA HIS A 148 9.92 0.04 8.69
C HIS A 148 8.59 0.74 8.44
N TYR A 149 7.48 0.22 8.97
CA TYR A 149 6.17 0.85 8.86
C TYR A 149 5.39 0.72 10.18
N ILE A 150 4.62 1.75 10.49
CA ILE A 150 3.73 1.81 11.65
C ILE A 150 2.29 1.88 11.12
N PRO A 151 1.32 1.15 11.71
CA PRO A 151 -0.07 1.26 11.31
C PRO A 151 -0.59 2.66 11.67
N HIS A 152 -1.26 3.31 10.71
CA HIS A 152 -1.96 4.57 10.87
C HIS A 152 -3.43 4.36 10.49
N PRO A 153 -4.37 4.88 11.28
CA PRO A 153 -5.78 4.75 10.99
C PRO A 153 -6.18 5.75 9.89
N VAL A 154 -7.15 5.36 9.08
CA VAL A 154 -7.73 6.16 8.00
C VAL A 154 -9.24 6.12 8.14
N ARG A 155 -9.89 7.28 8.12
CA ARG A 155 -11.36 7.35 8.05
C ARG A 155 -11.82 7.30 6.61
N ILE A 156 -12.73 6.39 6.30
CA ILE A 156 -13.29 6.17 4.97
C ILE A 156 -14.76 6.60 4.99
N ASP A 157 -15.11 7.53 4.10
CA ASP A 157 -16.49 8.04 3.94
C ASP A 157 -17.12 8.56 5.26
N GLY A 158 -16.30 9.01 6.20
CA GLY A 158 -16.74 9.55 7.50
C GLY A 158 -17.01 8.51 8.60
N ASP A 159 -17.26 7.25 8.25
CA ASP A 159 -17.78 6.26 9.20
C ASP A 159 -16.84 5.06 9.42
N GLU A 160 -16.28 4.47 8.36
CA GLU A 160 -15.47 3.25 8.48
C GLU A 160 -14.00 3.58 8.76
N THR A 161 -13.33 2.82 9.62
CA THR A 161 -11.90 2.99 9.87
C THR A 161 -11.10 1.82 9.27
N ALA A 162 -10.07 2.14 8.50
CA ALA A 162 -9.09 1.19 7.98
C ALA A 162 -7.68 1.51 8.50
N LEU A 163 -6.73 0.63 8.20
CA LEU A 163 -5.31 0.81 8.52
C LEU A 163 -4.47 0.93 7.26
N ILE A 164 -3.57 1.90 7.24
CA ILE A 164 -2.48 2.01 6.28
C ILE A 164 -1.14 1.93 7.01
N PHE A 165 -0.10 1.43 6.36
CA PHE A 165 1.23 1.31 6.93
C PHE A 165 2.14 2.42 6.38
N VAL A 166 2.61 3.31 7.25
CA VAL A 166 3.40 4.50 6.86
C VAL A 166 4.78 4.42 7.49
N ALA A 167 5.83 4.71 6.71
CA ALA A 167 7.18 4.68 7.24
C ALA A 167 7.45 5.92 8.12
N PRO A 168 8.13 5.77 9.26
CA PRO A 168 8.28 6.88 10.19
C PRO A 168 9.13 8.06 9.72
N GLY A 169 9.95 7.89 8.66
CA GLY A 169 10.73 8.99 8.11
C GLY A 169 11.71 9.58 9.12
N PHE A 170 11.88 10.90 9.06
CA PHE A 170 12.62 11.67 10.07
C PHE A 170 11.71 12.12 11.24
N ASP A 171 10.41 11.83 11.15
CA ASP A 171 9.37 12.23 12.11
C ASP A 171 9.28 11.27 13.31
N ALA A 172 10.38 10.55 13.59
CA ALA A 172 10.52 9.56 14.64
C ALA A 172 9.59 8.32 14.55
N THR A 173 10.07 7.23 15.14
CA THR A 173 9.33 5.97 15.28
C THR A 173 8.39 5.97 16.49
N GLY A 174 8.45 6.98 17.35
CA GLY A 174 7.81 6.97 18.68
C GLY A 174 8.74 6.50 19.80
N SER A 175 9.95 6.05 19.50
CA SER A 175 10.99 5.74 20.47
C SER A 175 12.34 6.28 19.99
N GLU A 176 13.09 6.95 20.87
CA GLU A 176 14.44 7.47 20.56
C GLU A 176 15.46 6.33 20.34
N ALA A 177 15.19 5.15 20.89
CA ALA A 177 16.04 3.98 20.74
C ALA A 177 15.91 3.30 19.36
N VAL A 178 14.88 3.62 18.57
CA VAL A 178 14.61 2.97 17.29
C VAL A 178 14.71 3.99 16.16
N ILE A 179 15.77 3.87 15.36
CA ILE A 179 16.02 4.72 14.19
C ILE A 179 15.28 4.15 12.98
N SER A 180 14.53 4.98 12.25
CA SER A 180 13.82 4.53 11.04
C SER A 180 14.79 4.16 9.91
N VAL A 181 14.37 3.25 9.02
CA VAL A 181 15.15 2.92 7.83
C VAL A 181 15.37 4.13 6.92
N ARG A 182 14.39 5.04 6.84
CA ARG A 182 14.53 6.29 6.06
C ARG A 182 15.66 7.17 6.60
N GLN A 183 15.76 7.30 7.92
CA GLN A 183 16.84 8.04 8.57
C GLN A 183 18.19 7.33 8.40
N GLN A 184 18.25 6.01 8.61
CA GLN A 184 19.48 5.23 8.43
C GLN A 184 20.04 5.32 7.00
N THR A 185 19.16 5.42 6.01
CA THR A 185 19.53 5.40 4.58
C THR A 185 19.55 6.79 3.93
N GLY A 186 19.23 7.84 4.68
CA GLY A 186 19.19 9.21 4.18
C GLY A 186 18.07 9.51 3.18
N VAL A 187 17.03 8.66 3.08
CA VAL A 187 15.91 8.87 2.14
C VAL A 187 14.88 9.82 2.77
N ARG A 188 14.97 11.10 2.39
CA ARG A 188 14.16 12.18 2.96
C ARG A 188 12.75 12.32 2.38
N GLY A 189 12.53 11.98 1.12
CA GLY A 189 11.24 12.13 0.47
C GLY A 189 10.94 11.01 -0.53
N LEU A 190 9.78 11.09 -1.15
CA LEU A 190 9.37 10.17 -2.20
C LEU A 190 10.26 10.31 -3.44
N MET A 191 10.56 9.16 -4.07
CA MET A 191 11.25 9.05 -5.34
C MET A 191 10.31 8.51 -6.40
N SER A 192 10.43 9.00 -7.63
CA SER A 192 9.79 8.41 -8.81
C SER A 192 10.40 7.06 -9.17
N ALA A 193 9.77 6.33 -10.11
CA ALA A 193 10.36 5.12 -10.66
C ALA A 193 11.74 5.37 -11.29
N GLY A 194 11.88 6.42 -12.12
CA GLY A 194 13.17 6.80 -12.71
C GLY A 194 14.26 7.11 -11.68
N GLN A 195 13.95 7.93 -10.66
CA GLN A 195 14.91 8.25 -9.59
C GLN A 195 15.34 7.01 -8.81
N THR A 196 14.40 6.10 -8.56
CA THR A 196 14.65 4.84 -7.87
C THR A 196 15.56 3.93 -8.69
N TRP A 197 15.28 3.81 -9.99
CA TRP A 197 16.08 3.03 -10.93
C TRP A 197 17.50 3.56 -11.06
N GLN A 198 17.70 4.88 -11.16
CA GLN A 198 19.04 5.50 -11.20
C GLN A 198 19.90 5.11 -9.99
N ARG A 199 19.29 4.94 -8.82
CA ARG A 199 19.99 4.54 -7.58
C ARG A 199 20.20 3.03 -7.49
N LYS A 200 19.26 2.23 -8.02
CA LYS A 200 19.28 0.76 -7.95
C LYS A 200 18.77 0.15 -9.26
N PRO A 201 19.60 0.14 -10.33
CA PRO A 201 19.22 -0.43 -11.62
C PRO A 201 19.40 -1.95 -11.60
N ASN A 202 18.65 -2.64 -10.73
CA ASN A 202 18.80 -4.07 -10.49
C ASN A 202 17.47 -4.83 -10.66
N ASP A 203 17.59 -6.15 -10.78
CA ASP A 203 16.47 -7.05 -11.01
C ASP A 203 15.40 -7.00 -9.90
N GLU A 204 15.84 -6.91 -8.64
CA GLU A 204 14.96 -6.87 -7.49
C GLU A 204 14.09 -5.61 -7.44
N GLN A 205 14.67 -4.46 -7.79
CA GLN A 205 13.95 -3.20 -7.90
C GLN A 205 12.91 -3.28 -9.01
N LEU A 206 13.30 -3.82 -10.17
CA LEU A 206 12.42 -3.98 -11.32
C LEU A 206 11.26 -4.94 -11.01
N SER A 207 11.55 -6.10 -10.40
CA SER A 207 10.54 -7.09 -9.97
C SER A 207 9.55 -6.51 -8.96
N TYR A 208 10.01 -5.63 -8.07
CA TYR A 208 9.14 -4.96 -7.11
C TYR A 208 8.29 -3.85 -7.73
N MET A 209 8.85 -3.06 -8.66
CA MET A 209 8.08 -2.10 -9.45
C MET A 209 6.95 -2.81 -10.19
N VAL A 210 7.24 -3.92 -10.89
CA VAL A 210 6.21 -4.76 -11.54
C VAL A 210 5.11 -5.14 -10.54
N SER A 211 5.50 -5.61 -9.35
CA SER A 211 4.53 -6.00 -8.32
C SER A 211 3.66 -4.83 -7.82
N CYS A 212 4.15 -3.59 -7.86
CA CYS A 212 3.35 -2.42 -7.50
C CYS A 212 2.42 -2.00 -8.66
N LEU A 213 2.94 -1.99 -9.89
CA LEU A 213 2.20 -1.58 -11.09
C LEU A 213 1.07 -2.55 -11.44
N LEU A 214 1.19 -3.83 -11.11
CA LEU A 214 0.12 -4.82 -11.29
C LEU A 214 -1.17 -4.49 -10.53
N GLY A 215 -1.14 -3.58 -9.54
CA GLY A 215 -2.37 -3.01 -8.98
C GLY A 215 -3.29 -2.38 -10.02
N GLY A 216 -2.74 -1.89 -11.14
CA GLY A 216 -3.51 -1.35 -12.25
C GLY A 216 -4.42 -2.37 -12.95
N VAL A 217 -4.12 -3.67 -12.88
CA VAL A 217 -5.00 -4.74 -13.39
C VAL A 217 -6.34 -4.75 -12.63
N HIS A 218 -6.35 -4.29 -11.39
CA HIS A 218 -7.54 -4.19 -10.55
C HIS A 218 -8.17 -2.79 -10.59
N GLY A 219 -7.72 -1.94 -11.52
CA GLY A 219 -8.27 -0.62 -11.75
C GLY A 219 -7.60 0.48 -10.96
N LEU A 220 -6.70 0.19 -10.02
CA LEU A 220 -6.06 1.23 -9.21
C LEU A 220 -5.25 2.17 -10.11
N ARG A 221 -5.44 3.47 -9.94
CA ARG A 221 -4.56 4.47 -10.58
C ARG A 221 -3.15 4.31 -10.06
N ILE A 222 -2.21 4.15 -10.99
CA ILE A 222 -0.78 3.92 -10.73
C ILE A 222 0.12 4.94 -11.42
N ASP A 223 -0.45 6.03 -11.93
CA ASP A 223 0.26 7.10 -12.65
C ASP A 223 1.46 7.67 -11.87
N ASP A 224 1.33 7.73 -10.55
CA ASP A 224 2.36 8.19 -9.61
C ASP A 224 3.54 7.22 -9.44
N LEU A 225 3.36 5.95 -9.83
CA LEU A 225 4.38 4.90 -9.80
C LEU A 225 4.97 4.58 -11.18
N LEU A 226 4.33 5.03 -12.26
CA LEU A 226 4.84 4.84 -13.62
C LEU A 226 6.09 5.71 -13.86
N PRO A 227 7.06 5.20 -14.65
CA PRO A 227 8.12 6.06 -15.20
C PRO A 227 7.52 7.20 -16.02
N ARG A 228 8.16 8.37 -15.98
CA ARG A 228 7.73 9.57 -16.71
C ARG A 228 8.37 9.63 -18.10
N PRO A 229 7.78 10.39 -19.04
CA PRO A 229 8.50 10.75 -20.27
C PRO A 229 9.85 11.39 -19.93
N GLY A 230 10.93 10.85 -20.49
CA GLY A 230 12.30 11.28 -20.22
C GLY A 230 13.05 10.48 -19.13
N ASP A 231 12.38 9.56 -18.43
CA ASP A 231 13.09 8.55 -17.62
C ASP A 231 13.91 7.60 -18.53
N ASP A 232 14.82 6.82 -17.93
CA ASP A 232 15.70 5.89 -18.63
C ASP A 232 14.89 4.92 -19.52
N ALA A 233 15.12 4.97 -20.84
CA ALA A 233 14.43 4.10 -21.80
C ALA A 233 14.61 2.60 -21.47
N ARG A 234 15.75 2.21 -20.89
CA ARG A 234 16.00 0.82 -20.48
C ARG A 234 15.04 0.39 -19.36
N LEU A 235 14.71 1.28 -18.43
CA LEU A 235 13.72 1.01 -17.39
C LEU A 235 12.35 0.77 -17.99
N ILE A 236 11.93 1.66 -18.90
CA ILE A 236 10.61 1.59 -19.54
C ILE A 236 10.48 0.28 -20.32
N THR A 237 11.44 -0.03 -21.20
CA THR A 237 11.46 -1.28 -21.96
C THR A 237 11.43 -2.50 -21.05
N ALA A 238 12.29 -2.55 -20.02
CA ALA A 238 12.36 -3.70 -19.13
C ALA A 238 11.09 -3.88 -18.27
N LEU A 239 10.43 -2.79 -17.86
CA LEU A 239 9.13 -2.85 -17.19
C LEU A 239 8.05 -3.40 -18.13
N CYS A 240 7.97 -2.85 -19.35
CA CYS A 240 7.01 -3.26 -20.36
C CYS A 240 7.13 -4.75 -20.72
N GLU A 241 8.35 -5.24 -20.93
CA GLU A 241 8.64 -6.65 -21.20
C GLU A 241 8.19 -7.58 -20.07
N ARG A 242 8.37 -7.17 -18.80
CA ARG A 242 7.96 -7.97 -17.65
C ARG A 242 6.49 -7.86 -17.31
N LEU A 243 5.88 -6.70 -17.51
CA LEU A 243 4.47 -6.48 -17.21
C LEU A 243 3.57 -7.29 -18.15
N ARG A 244 3.92 -7.38 -19.44
CA ARG A 244 3.09 -8.04 -20.45
C ARG A 244 2.66 -9.48 -20.06
N PRO A 245 3.57 -10.42 -19.73
CA PRO A 245 3.16 -11.76 -19.33
C PRO A 245 2.51 -11.80 -17.95
N GLU A 246 2.75 -10.81 -17.08
CA GLU A 246 2.20 -10.79 -15.73
C GLU A 246 0.75 -10.27 -15.71
N ILE A 247 0.42 -9.29 -16.55
CA ILE A 247 -0.95 -8.74 -16.68
C ILE A 247 -1.95 -9.85 -17.01
N THR A 248 -1.58 -10.83 -17.85
CA THR A 248 -2.49 -11.90 -18.28
C THR A 248 -2.81 -12.90 -17.19
N VAL A 249 -1.93 -13.08 -16.20
CA VAL A 249 -2.10 -14.05 -15.11
C VAL A 249 -2.48 -13.40 -13.78
N GLU A 250 -2.38 -12.07 -13.69
CA GLU A 250 -2.54 -11.36 -12.43
C GLU A 250 -3.96 -11.45 -11.87
N LEU A 251 -4.98 -11.43 -12.74
CA LEU A 251 -6.37 -11.53 -12.31
C LEU A 251 -6.67 -12.85 -11.59
N SER A 252 -6.26 -13.99 -12.17
CA SER A 252 -6.45 -15.31 -11.54
C SER A 252 -5.62 -15.41 -10.27
N ARG A 253 -4.35 -15.00 -10.32
CA ARG A 253 -3.44 -14.99 -9.17
C ARG A 253 -4.01 -14.19 -8.01
N PHE A 254 -4.52 -12.98 -8.26
CA PHE A 254 -5.13 -12.13 -7.24
C PHE A 254 -6.32 -12.84 -6.61
N ARG A 255 -7.28 -13.29 -7.42
CA ARG A 255 -8.49 -13.96 -6.95
C ARG A 255 -8.19 -15.21 -6.12
N GLU A 256 -7.24 -16.02 -6.53
CA GLU A 256 -6.76 -17.19 -5.78
C GLU A 256 -6.10 -16.79 -4.45
N THR A 257 -5.26 -15.75 -4.48
CA THR A 257 -4.54 -15.27 -3.29
C THR A 257 -5.48 -14.70 -2.25
N VAL A 258 -6.48 -13.91 -2.66
CA VAL A 258 -7.43 -13.25 -1.75
C VAL A 258 -8.72 -14.05 -1.52
N GLY A 259 -8.89 -15.19 -2.18
CA GLY A 259 -10.06 -16.06 -2.00
C GLY A 259 -11.36 -15.48 -2.55
N LEU A 260 -11.31 -14.64 -3.59
CA LEU A 260 -12.50 -14.03 -4.21
C LEU A 260 -13.03 -14.85 -5.39
N SER A 261 -14.35 -15.09 -5.42
CA SER A 261 -15.04 -15.59 -6.61
C SER A 261 -15.01 -14.55 -7.74
N ALA A 262 -15.30 -14.98 -8.97
CA ALA A 262 -15.39 -14.07 -10.12
C ALA A 262 -16.46 -13.00 -9.90
N GLU A 263 -17.59 -13.40 -9.31
CA GLU A 263 -18.71 -12.52 -9.00
C GLU A 263 -18.36 -11.49 -7.91
N GLN A 264 -17.67 -11.92 -6.86
CA GLN A 264 -17.19 -11.01 -5.81
C GLN A 264 -16.17 -10.00 -6.38
N TYR A 265 -15.26 -10.46 -7.25
CA TYR A 265 -14.32 -9.60 -7.93
C TYR A 265 -15.03 -8.58 -8.83
N GLY A 266 -15.96 -9.02 -9.67
CA GLY A 266 -16.72 -8.15 -10.58
C GLY A 266 -17.51 -7.08 -9.83
N ARG A 267 -18.11 -7.41 -8.68
CA ARG A 267 -18.75 -6.39 -7.81
C ARG A 267 -17.78 -5.38 -7.23
N ALA A 268 -16.59 -5.82 -6.83
CA ALA A 268 -15.60 -4.98 -6.15
C ALA A 268 -14.86 -4.04 -7.13
N PHE A 269 -14.53 -4.55 -8.32
CA PHE A 269 -13.64 -3.86 -9.26
C PHE A 269 -14.25 -3.63 -10.63
N GLY A 270 -15.26 -4.39 -11.06
CA GLY A 270 -15.82 -4.30 -12.42
C GLY A 270 -15.04 -5.13 -13.45
N GLU A 271 -15.19 -4.74 -14.72
CA GLU A 271 -14.66 -5.51 -15.87
C GLU A 271 -13.15 -5.28 -16.10
N PRO A 272 -12.33 -6.35 -16.23
CA PRO A 272 -10.88 -6.25 -16.31
C PRO A 272 -10.33 -5.32 -17.41
N GLU A 273 -10.93 -5.29 -18.61
CA GLU A 273 -10.44 -4.44 -19.69
C GLU A 273 -10.61 -2.96 -19.37
N THR A 274 -11.76 -2.58 -18.84
CA THR A 274 -12.06 -1.21 -18.41
C THR A 274 -11.08 -0.77 -17.31
N LEU A 275 -10.80 -1.68 -16.36
CA LEU A 275 -9.87 -1.41 -15.26
C LEU A 275 -8.44 -1.15 -15.72
N LEU A 276 -7.95 -1.95 -16.68
CA LEU A 276 -6.60 -1.81 -17.19
C LEU A 276 -6.38 -0.46 -17.88
N ARG A 277 -7.40 0.07 -18.58
CA ARG A 277 -7.35 1.41 -19.18
C ARG A 277 -7.41 2.50 -18.12
N ARG A 278 -8.38 2.41 -17.19
CA ARG A 278 -8.57 3.37 -16.09
C ARG A 278 -7.29 3.60 -15.28
N SER A 279 -6.55 2.53 -15.01
CA SER A 279 -5.35 2.60 -14.18
C SER A 279 -4.17 3.35 -14.80
N GLY A 280 -4.19 3.58 -16.12
CA GLY A 280 -3.03 4.05 -16.91
C GLY A 280 -2.07 2.93 -17.33
N LEU A 281 -2.26 1.69 -16.86
CA LEU A 281 -1.35 0.58 -17.16
C LEU A 281 -1.43 0.13 -18.63
N TYR A 282 -2.64 0.11 -19.21
CA TYR A 282 -2.81 -0.25 -20.63
C TYR A 282 -2.03 0.70 -21.54
N ASP A 283 -2.23 2.01 -21.37
CA ASP A 283 -1.62 3.03 -22.22
C ASP A 283 -0.09 3.03 -22.07
N PHE A 284 0.41 2.80 -20.85
CA PHE A 284 1.85 2.64 -20.62
C PHE A 284 2.44 1.46 -21.38
N VAL A 285 1.82 0.28 -21.32
CA VAL A 285 2.34 -0.93 -21.99
C VAL A 285 2.16 -0.85 -23.50
N ALA A 286 1.02 -0.37 -23.99
CA ALA A 286 0.73 -0.27 -25.42
C ALA A 286 1.57 0.82 -26.10
N GLY A 287 1.70 1.99 -25.48
CA GLY A 287 2.40 3.15 -26.06
C GLY A 287 3.92 3.01 -26.12
N ASN A 288 4.52 2.11 -25.34
CA ASN A 288 5.98 1.95 -25.28
C ASN A 288 6.49 0.65 -25.94
N LEU A 289 5.60 -0.11 -26.58
CA LEU A 289 5.94 -1.38 -27.24
C LEU A 289 5.53 -1.44 -28.72
N SER A 290 5.05 -0.35 -29.30
CA SER A 290 5.01 -0.25 -30.76
C SER A 290 6.43 -0.44 -31.30
N PRO A 291 6.64 -1.24 -32.35
CA PRO A 291 7.95 -1.33 -32.98
C PRO A 291 8.38 0.08 -33.38
N PRO A 292 9.66 0.47 -33.20
CA PRO A 292 10.15 1.70 -33.79
C PRO A 292 9.84 1.65 -35.29
N ALA A 293 9.19 2.69 -35.78
CA ALA A 293 8.93 2.89 -37.20
C ALA A 293 10.25 3.01 -37.98
#